data_AF-A0A923LHG9-F1
#
_entry.id   AF-A0A923LHG9-F1
#
_cell.length_a   1.000
_cell.length_b   1.000
_cell.length_c   1.000
_cell.angle_alpha   90.00
_cell.angle_beta   90.00
_cell.angle_gamma   90.00
#
_symmetry.space_group_name_H-M   'P 1'
#
loop_
_entity.id
_entity.type
_entity.pdbx_description
1 polymer ?
#
loop_
_entity_poly.entity_id
_entity_poly.type
_entity_poly.pdbx_seq_one_letter_code
_entity_poly.pdbx_strand_id
1 'polypeptide(L)'
;MNTNQKALTYLDIHAREVKNIANSKFFLDTIHPSSSEPKNGTYERIVCESVMATFHLDNWTSTARNMYKYLNNKQYEDEFKKISEYMNRIETVCANKYQDIFISKNIYAWIATFDYFTTFNLDDARFLEFLDAFKEELINKPVDGLKFEDTELNAENEKRRGTKDKIVVTTKISILKTLMKEFFHKDDEPEEELISDYDFVREVLDYDLRDDQIEFCEELLDDLTINVDNNSKLMDEKNRKSLLAIVTYATENDMDLDDWIVDYFKRNHIYMNDQRQNFRIMKQDVENYMRQKEKIAV
;
A
#
# COMPACT_ATOMS: atom_id res chain seq x y z
N MET A 1 -12.02 -25.43 29.56
CA MET A 1 -10.96 -24.62 28.94
C MET A 1 -10.39 -25.39 27.75
N ASN A 2 -10.67 -24.94 26.53
CA ASN A 2 -10.18 -25.59 25.31
C ASN A 2 -8.70 -25.21 25.04
N THR A 3 -8.12 -25.70 23.94
CA THR A 3 -6.71 -25.46 23.58
C THR A 3 -6.37 -23.97 23.45
N ASN A 4 -7.21 -23.16 22.80
CA ASN A 4 -6.97 -21.72 22.64
C ASN A 4 -7.01 -20.99 23.99
N GLN A 5 -8.00 -21.29 24.83
CA GLN A 5 -8.11 -20.70 26.16
C GLN A 5 -6.94 -21.08 27.07
N LYS A 6 -6.45 -22.34 27.00
CA LYS A 6 -5.24 -22.75 27.72
C LYS A 6 -4.02 -21.99 27.24
N ALA A 7 -3.88 -21.76 25.94
CA ALA A 7 -2.77 -21.02 25.39
C ALA A 7 -2.77 -19.55 25.85
N LEU A 8 -3.93 -18.89 26.01
CA LEU A 8 -4.01 -17.48 26.43
C LEU A 8 -3.30 -17.17 27.76
N THR A 9 -3.06 -18.18 28.61
CA THR A 9 -2.26 -18.03 29.84
C THR A 9 -0.81 -17.61 29.59
N TYR A 10 -0.31 -17.71 28.35
CA TYR A 10 1.02 -17.25 27.95
C TYR A 10 1.05 -15.79 27.44
N LEU A 11 -0.07 -15.07 27.51
CA LEU A 11 -0.21 -13.67 27.05
C LEU A 11 -0.68 -12.76 28.20
N ASP A 12 -0.12 -12.91 29.41
CA ASP A 12 -0.61 -12.22 30.61
C ASP A 12 -0.47 -10.70 30.55
N ILE A 13 0.57 -10.17 29.87
CA ILE A 13 0.79 -8.72 29.73
C ILE A 13 -0.37 -8.05 28.99
N HIS A 14 -0.86 -8.67 27.91
CA HIS A 14 -1.87 -8.10 27.02
C HIS A 14 -3.26 -8.75 27.15
N ALA A 15 -3.44 -9.69 28.09
CA ALA A 15 -4.66 -10.48 28.22
C ALA A 15 -5.93 -9.63 28.34
N ARG A 16 -5.87 -8.52 29.09
CA ARG A 16 -7.01 -7.62 29.28
C ARG A 16 -7.35 -6.85 28.00
N GLU A 17 -6.34 -6.33 27.32
CA GLU A 17 -6.49 -5.58 26.08
C GLU A 17 -7.08 -6.47 24.98
N VAL A 18 -6.48 -7.63 24.75
CA VAL A 18 -6.95 -8.62 23.77
C VAL A 18 -8.39 -9.03 24.05
N LYS A 19 -8.76 -9.23 25.32
CA LYS A 19 -10.14 -9.54 25.70
C LYS A 19 -11.10 -8.39 25.42
N ASN A 20 -10.69 -7.14 25.63
CA ASN A 20 -11.53 -5.98 25.28
C ASN A 20 -11.76 -5.91 23.77
N ILE A 21 -10.69 -6.08 22.97
CA ILE A 21 -10.79 -6.08 21.49
C ILE A 21 -11.68 -7.23 21.01
N ALA A 22 -11.54 -8.43 21.58
CA ALA A 22 -12.36 -9.60 21.24
C ALA A 22 -13.86 -9.45 21.59
N ASN A 23 -14.23 -8.46 22.43
CA ASN A 23 -15.61 -8.12 22.76
C ASN A 23 -16.09 -6.83 22.06
N SER A 24 -15.33 -6.31 21.09
CA SER A 24 -15.72 -5.13 20.30
C SER A 24 -16.88 -5.44 19.36
N LYS A 25 -17.53 -4.38 18.85
CA LYS A 25 -18.61 -4.50 17.87
C LYS A 25 -18.19 -5.19 16.59
N PHE A 26 -16.93 -5.06 16.17
CA PHE A 26 -16.41 -5.80 15.01
C PHE A 26 -16.67 -7.31 15.12
N PHE A 27 -16.44 -7.91 16.29
CA PHE A 27 -16.70 -9.33 16.53
C PHE A 27 -18.19 -9.68 16.73
N LEU A 28 -19.05 -8.69 16.96
CA LEU A 28 -20.49 -8.90 17.17
C LEU A 28 -21.29 -8.70 15.88
N ASP A 29 -20.93 -7.68 15.11
CA ASP A 29 -21.73 -7.15 14.01
C ASP A 29 -21.10 -7.45 12.64
N THR A 30 -19.76 -7.49 12.54
CA THR A 30 -19.06 -7.56 11.24
C THR A 30 -18.62 -8.94 10.81
N ILE A 31 -18.20 -9.76 11.75
CA ILE A 31 -17.74 -11.11 11.44
C ILE A 31 -18.91 -12.07 11.28
N HIS A 32 -18.67 -13.19 10.60
CA HIS A 32 -19.67 -14.23 10.47
C HIS A 32 -20.19 -14.71 11.84
N PRO A 33 -21.52 -14.72 12.09
CA PRO A 33 -22.06 -15.08 13.39
C PRO A 33 -21.69 -16.49 13.84
N SER A 34 -21.26 -16.63 15.10
CA SER A 34 -20.96 -17.94 15.71
C SER A 34 -21.38 -17.98 17.17
N SER A 35 -22.03 -19.06 17.58
CA SER A 35 -22.44 -19.26 18.98
C SER A 35 -21.33 -19.84 19.87
N SER A 36 -20.27 -20.37 19.25
CA SER A 36 -19.20 -21.13 19.94
C SER A 36 -17.88 -20.39 20.02
N GLU A 37 -17.50 -19.65 18.98
CA GLU A 37 -16.22 -18.92 18.89
C GLU A 37 -16.02 -17.84 19.95
N PRO A 38 -17.04 -17.04 20.34
CA PRO A 38 -16.90 -16.07 21.43
C PRO A 38 -16.58 -16.72 22.78
N LYS A 39 -16.93 -18.00 22.95
CA LYS A 39 -16.83 -18.72 24.23
C LYS A 39 -15.58 -19.59 24.33
N ASN A 40 -14.80 -19.70 23.26
CA ASN A 40 -13.78 -20.73 23.11
C ASN A 40 -12.38 -20.15 22.82
N GLY A 41 -12.17 -18.85 23.02
CA GLY A 41 -10.85 -18.23 22.87
C GLY A 41 -10.44 -17.97 21.41
N THR A 42 -11.36 -18.17 20.45
CA THR A 42 -11.05 -17.96 19.02
C THR A 42 -10.91 -16.48 18.68
N TYR A 43 -11.72 -15.60 19.27
CA TYR A 43 -11.64 -14.17 18.97
C TYR A 43 -10.36 -13.55 19.52
N GLU A 44 -9.96 -13.90 20.74
CA GLU A 44 -8.67 -13.49 21.30
C GLU A 44 -7.49 -14.01 20.45
N ARG A 45 -7.62 -15.22 19.91
CA ARG A 45 -6.63 -15.75 18.98
C ARG A 45 -6.59 -14.94 17.68
N ILE A 46 -7.73 -14.57 17.13
CA ILE A 46 -7.82 -13.76 15.90
C ILE A 46 -7.16 -12.40 16.10
N VAL A 47 -7.39 -11.73 17.23
CA VAL A 47 -6.71 -10.45 17.55
C VAL A 47 -5.19 -10.62 17.50
N CYS A 48 -4.65 -11.67 18.11
CA CYS A 48 -3.21 -11.94 18.09
C CYS A 48 -2.70 -12.34 16.71
N GLU A 49 -3.48 -13.12 15.95
CA GLU A 49 -3.16 -13.46 14.56
C GLU A 49 -3.15 -12.20 13.68
N SER A 50 -4.04 -11.23 13.92
CA SER A 50 -4.03 -9.94 13.21
C SER A 50 -2.78 -9.12 13.51
N VAL A 51 -2.32 -9.07 14.78
CA VAL A 51 -1.04 -8.42 15.12
C VAL A 51 0.12 -9.10 14.39
N MET A 52 0.20 -10.44 14.44
CA MET A 52 1.25 -11.19 13.75
C MET A 52 1.23 -10.97 12.24
N ALA A 53 0.05 -11.04 11.62
CA ALA A 53 -0.11 -10.91 10.17
C ALA A 53 0.24 -9.50 9.66
N THR A 54 0.02 -8.49 10.50
CA THR A 54 0.21 -7.08 10.13
C THR A 54 1.65 -6.62 10.37
N PHE A 55 2.22 -6.94 11.54
CA PHE A 55 3.51 -6.36 11.97
C PHE A 55 4.66 -7.37 12.05
N HIS A 56 4.37 -8.67 12.18
CA HIS A 56 5.36 -9.72 12.45
C HIS A 56 5.23 -10.93 11.53
N LEU A 57 4.87 -10.70 10.26
CA LEU A 57 4.52 -11.78 9.33
C LEU A 57 5.68 -12.77 9.12
N ASP A 58 6.93 -12.30 9.16
CA ASP A 58 8.13 -13.13 9.08
C ASP A 58 8.25 -14.12 10.26
N ASN A 59 7.74 -13.75 11.43
CA ASN A 59 7.74 -14.56 12.63
C ASN A 59 6.44 -15.38 12.81
N TRP A 60 5.60 -15.44 11.77
CA TRP A 60 4.31 -16.14 11.82
C TRP A 60 4.43 -17.59 12.32
N THR A 61 3.51 -17.97 13.21
CA THR A 61 3.36 -19.35 13.69
C THR A 61 1.89 -19.72 13.84
N SER A 62 1.52 -20.90 13.35
CA SER A 62 0.16 -21.44 13.47
C SER A 62 -0.20 -21.92 14.89
N THR A 63 0.79 -22.02 15.78
CA THR A 63 0.63 -22.54 17.13
C THR A 63 0.34 -21.39 18.11
N ALA A 64 -0.89 -21.36 18.63
CA ALA A 64 -1.35 -20.29 19.53
C ALA A 64 -0.40 -20.05 20.72
N ARG A 65 0.14 -21.12 21.35
CA ARG A 65 1.11 -20.99 22.46
C ARG A 65 2.35 -20.19 22.05
N ASN A 66 2.94 -20.49 20.89
CA ASN A 66 4.18 -19.86 20.45
C ASN A 66 3.92 -18.40 20.07
N MET A 67 2.81 -18.14 19.38
CA MET A 67 2.36 -16.80 19.05
C MET A 67 2.15 -15.93 20.30
N TYR A 68 1.42 -16.46 21.29
CA TYR A 68 1.17 -15.74 22.53
C TYR A 68 2.46 -15.45 23.31
N LYS A 69 3.37 -16.42 23.41
CA LYS A 69 4.69 -16.19 24.02
C LYS A 69 5.49 -15.10 23.31
N TYR A 70 5.43 -15.08 21.97
CA TYR A 70 6.12 -14.07 21.17
C TYR A 70 5.55 -12.68 21.43
N LEU A 71 4.22 -12.54 21.42
CA LEU A 71 3.53 -11.27 21.62
C LEU A 71 3.50 -10.80 23.09
N ASN A 72 3.86 -11.65 24.05
CA ASN A 72 3.85 -11.32 25.48
C ASN A 72 5.02 -10.41 25.90
N ASN A 73 5.11 -9.26 25.26
CA ASN A 73 6.10 -8.23 25.53
C ASN A 73 5.41 -6.87 25.45
N LYS A 74 5.64 -6.01 26.45
CA LYS A 74 5.02 -4.69 26.56
C LYS A 74 5.29 -3.78 25.35
N GLN A 75 6.40 -3.99 24.64
CA GLN A 75 6.72 -3.18 23.45
C GLN A 75 5.68 -3.28 22.32
N TYR A 76 4.86 -4.33 22.30
CA TYR A 76 3.83 -4.54 21.27
C TYR A 76 2.46 -3.95 21.64
N GLU A 77 2.33 -3.22 22.75
CA GLU A 77 1.05 -2.63 23.20
C GLU A 77 0.42 -1.73 22.12
N ASP A 78 1.23 -0.91 21.45
CA ASP A 78 0.71 0.01 20.42
C ASP A 78 0.25 -0.70 19.15
N GLU A 79 0.79 -1.90 18.87
CA GLU A 79 0.31 -2.74 17.78
C GLU A 79 -1.10 -3.28 18.05
N PHE A 80 -1.40 -3.70 19.29
CA PHE A 80 -2.76 -4.10 19.68
C PHE A 80 -3.75 -2.94 19.58
N LYS A 81 -3.36 -1.74 20.02
CA LYS A 81 -4.16 -0.52 19.83
C LYS A 81 -4.43 -0.25 18.36
N LYS A 82 -3.43 -0.43 17.49
CA LYS A 82 -3.58 -0.22 16.04
C LYS A 82 -4.53 -1.25 15.41
N ILE A 83 -4.43 -2.52 15.79
CA ILE A 83 -5.40 -3.54 15.37
C ILE A 83 -6.82 -3.20 15.85
N SER A 84 -6.98 -2.71 17.09
CA SER A 84 -8.28 -2.26 17.59
C SER A 84 -8.84 -1.08 16.79
N GLU A 85 -7.99 -0.13 16.40
CA GLU A 85 -8.36 1.00 15.54
C GLU A 85 -8.87 0.50 14.18
N TYR A 86 -8.14 -0.40 13.53
CA TYR A 86 -8.54 -0.99 12.24
C TYR A 86 -9.87 -1.73 12.33
N MET A 87 -10.07 -2.56 13.36
CA MET A 87 -11.32 -3.29 13.55
C MET A 87 -12.52 -2.34 13.75
N ASN A 88 -12.35 -1.24 14.51
CA ASN A 88 -13.40 -0.25 14.70
C ASN A 88 -13.72 0.51 13.41
N ARG A 89 -12.70 0.88 12.63
CA ARG A 89 -12.88 1.53 11.32
C ARG A 89 -13.63 0.64 10.35
N ILE A 90 -13.21 -0.63 10.22
CA ILE A 90 -13.89 -1.62 9.39
C ILE A 90 -15.33 -1.83 9.86
N GLU A 91 -15.58 -1.98 11.16
CA GLU A 91 -16.94 -2.11 11.69
C GLU A 91 -17.83 -0.92 11.34
N THR A 92 -17.29 0.30 11.47
CA THR A 92 -18.02 1.54 11.18
C THR A 92 -18.53 1.59 9.74
N VAL A 93 -17.71 1.17 8.77
CA VAL A 93 -18.09 1.21 7.35
C VAL A 93 -18.80 -0.05 6.88
N CYS A 94 -18.43 -1.24 7.38
CA CYS A 94 -18.95 -2.51 6.89
C CYS A 94 -20.24 -2.95 7.59
N ALA A 95 -20.42 -2.58 8.86
CA ALA A 95 -21.45 -3.15 9.74
C ALA A 95 -21.55 -4.67 9.54
N ASN A 96 -22.71 -5.19 9.14
CA ASN A 96 -22.95 -6.62 8.85
C ASN A 96 -22.99 -6.99 7.36
N LYS A 97 -22.68 -6.07 6.43
CA LYS A 97 -22.86 -6.26 4.97
C LYS A 97 -21.99 -7.37 4.37
N TYR A 98 -20.82 -7.63 4.97
CA TYR A 98 -19.78 -8.51 4.44
C TYR A 98 -19.43 -9.68 5.36
N GLN A 99 -20.39 -10.17 6.16
CA GLN A 99 -20.19 -11.29 7.07
C GLN A 99 -19.77 -12.60 6.37
N ASP A 100 -20.01 -12.73 5.05
CA ASP A 100 -19.53 -13.83 4.22
C ASP A 100 -18.04 -13.70 3.84
N ILE A 101 -17.51 -12.48 3.81
CA ILE A 101 -16.09 -12.19 3.58
C ILE A 101 -15.30 -12.30 4.90
N PHE A 102 -15.84 -11.71 5.97
CA PHE A 102 -15.24 -11.68 7.31
C PHE A 102 -15.49 -12.97 8.11
N ILE A 103 -15.12 -14.10 7.52
CA ILE A 103 -15.13 -15.39 8.22
C ILE A 103 -13.88 -15.55 9.10
N SER A 104 -14.06 -16.19 10.26
CA SER A 104 -13.03 -16.33 11.31
C SER A 104 -11.67 -16.84 10.84
N LYS A 105 -11.65 -17.69 9.81
CA LYS A 105 -10.39 -18.20 9.25
C LYS A 105 -9.60 -17.17 8.45
N ASN A 106 -10.21 -16.08 7.98
CA ASN A 106 -9.60 -15.11 7.07
C ASN A 106 -9.43 -13.70 7.68
N ILE A 107 -9.98 -13.41 8.86
CA ILE A 107 -9.94 -12.06 9.46
C ILE A 107 -8.53 -11.48 9.55
N TYR A 108 -7.53 -12.28 9.97
CA TYR A 108 -6.13 -11.80 10.04
C TYR A 108 -5.64 -11.23 8.71
N ALA A 109 -6.07 -11.82 7.58
CA ALA A 109 -5.65 -11.40 6.26
C ALA A 109 -6.31 -10.06 5.92
N TRP A 110 -7.61 -9.94 6.17
CA TRP A 110 -8.34 -8.69 5.95
C TRP A 110 -7.85 -7.52 6.81
N ILE A 111 -7.45 -7.77 8.06
CA ILE A 111 -6.86 -6.72 8.89
C ILE A 111 -5.49 -6.29 8.34
N ALA A 112 -4.63 -7.23 7.94
CA ALA A 112 -3.34 -6.92 7.31
C ALA A 112 -3.49 -6.24 5.94
N THR A 113 -4.57 -6.52 5.21
CA THR A 113 -4.92 -5.82 3.98
C THR A 113 -5.45 -4.41 4.27
N PHE A 114 -6.23 -4.22 5.33
CA PHE A 114 -6.69 -2.88 5.73
C PHE A 114 -5.55 -1.99 6.21
N ASP A 115 -4.55 -2.55 6.90
CA ASP A 115 -3.30 -1.83 7.20
C ASP A 115 -2.64 -1.29 5.92
N TYR A 116 -2.53 -2.13 4.89
CA TYR A 116 -2.02 -1.72 3.58
C TYR A 116 -2.91 -0.67 2.91
N PHE A 117 -4.23 -0.79 3.00
CA PHE A 117 -5.19 0.21 2.53
C PHE A 117 -4.92 1.59 3.15
N THR A 118 -4.54 1.65 4.43
CA THR A 118 -4.27 2.95 5.07
C THR A 118 -3.10 3.72 4.44
N THR A 119 -2.20 3.05 3.71
CA THR A 119 -1.09 3.69 3.00
C THR A 119 -1.53 4.46 1.75
N PHE A 120 -2.72 4.18 1.21
CA PHE A 120 -3.30 4.93 0.10
C PHE A 120 -3.88 6.28 0.55
N ASN A 121 -4.04 6.49 1.87
CA ASN A 121 -4.59 7.73 2.44
C ASN A 121 -5.97 8.11 1.87
N LEU A 122 -6.80 7.10 1.60
CA LEU A 122 -8.17 7.22 1.11
C LEU A 122 -9.18 7.14 2.26
N ASP A 123 -10.40 7.62 2.03
CA ASP A 123 -11.51 7.48 2.97
C ASP A 123 -11.95 6.01 3.13
N ASP A 124 -12.34 5.60 4.34
CA ASP A 124 -12.73 4.21 4.64
C ASP A 124 -13.91 3.71 3.77
N ALA A 125 -14.74 4.58 3.20
CA ALA A 125 -15.75 4.21 2.22
C ALA A 125 -15.16 3.53 0.97
N ARG A 126 -13.94 3.92 0.56
CA ARG A 126 -13.25 3.31 -0.59
C ARG A 126 -12.87 1.86 -0.32
N PHE A 127 -12.63 1.49 0.95
CA PHE A 127 -12.45 0.08 1.32
C PHE A 127 -13.73 -0.74 1.08
N LEU A 128 -14.93 -0.16 1.26
CA LEU A 128 -16.18 -0.85 0.94
C LEU A 128 -16.31 -1.13 -0.56
N GLU A 129 -15.93 -0.17 -1.40
CA GLU A 129 -15.95 -0.33 -2.85
C GLU A 129 -15.02 -1.46 -3.28
N PHE A 130 -13.85 -1.58 -2.65
CA PHE A 130 -12.97 -2.73 -2.86
C PHE A 130 -13.61 -4.04 -2.39
N LEU A 131 -14.32 -4.07 -1.26
CA LEU A 131 -15.01 -5.28 -0.79
C LEU A 131 -16.17 -5.69 -1.73
N ASP A 132 -16.90 -4.73 -2.27
CA ASP A 132 -17.95 -4.97 -3.27
C ASP A 132 -17.33 -5.58 -4.54
N ALA A 133 -16.30 -4.93 -5.10
CA ALA A 133 -15.57 -5.46 -6.26
C ALA A 133 -14.94 -6.83 -6.00
N PHE A 134 -14.42 -7.06 -4.78
CA PHE A 134 -13.87 -8.34 -4.38
C PHE A 134 -14.93 -9.44 -4.41
N LYS A 135 -16.10 -9.18 -3.83
CA LYS A 135 -17.20 -10.14 -3.77
C LYS A 135 -17.76 -10.49 -5.15
N GLU A 136 -17.88 -9.50 -6.03
CA GLU A 136 -18.50 -9.68 -7.34
C GLU A 136 -17.54 -10.32 -8.35
N GLU A 137 -16.28 -9.87 -8.38
CA GLU A 137 -15.37 -10.22 -9.46
C GLU A 137 -13.98 -10.66 -8.97
N LEU A 138 -13.33 -9.90 -8.07
CA LEU A 138 -11.90 -10.11 -7.79
C LEU A 138 -11.61 -11.40 -7.02
N ILE A 139 -12.59 -11.96 -6.29
CA ILE A 139 -12.45 -13.27 -5.63
C ILE A 139 -12.10 -14.39 -6.63
N ASN A 140 -12.55 -14.25 -7.88
CA ASN A 140 -12.29 -15.19 -8.96
C ASN A 140 -11.04 -14.85 -9.78
N LYS A 141 -10.46 -13.67 -9.58
CA LYS A 141 -9.29 -13.21 -10.33
C LYS A 141 -8.02 -13.91 -9.80
N PRO A 142 -7.26 -14.61 -10.64
CA PRO A 142 -5.99 -15.19 -10.23
C PRO A 142 -4.92 -14.09 -10.12
N VAL A 143 -4.08 -14.20 -9.09
CA VAL A 143 -2.82 -13.45 -8.97
C VAL A 143 -1.70 -14.48 -9.09
N ASP A 144 -0.80 -14.29 -10.03
CA ASP A 144 0.25 -15.26 -10.38
C ASP A 144 -0.30 -16.69 -10.63
N GLY A 145 -1.48 -16.77 -11.26
CA GLY A 145 -2.16 -18.03 -11.56
C GLY A 145 -2.90 -18.67 -10.39
N LEU A 146 -2.94 -18.04 -9.20
CA LEU A 146 -3.58 -18.58 -8.00
C LEU A 146 -4.73 -17.69 -7.51
N LYS A 147 -5.90 -18.29 -7.25
CA LYS A 147 -7.05 -17.59 -6.66
C LYS A 147 -7.01 -17.60 -5.14
N PHE A 148 -7.70 -16.64 -4.52
CA PHE A 148 -7.79 -16.53 -3.06
C PHE A 148 -8.34 -17.81 -2.40
N GLU A 149 -9.37 -18.42 -2.98
CA GLU A 149 -10.01 -19.63 -2.42
C GLU A 149 -9.14 -20.89 -2.54
N ASP A 150 -8.24 -20.93 -3.53
CA ASP A 150 -7.40 -22.08 -3.84
C ASP A 150 -6.10 -22.11 -3.02
N THR A 151 -5.81 -21.07 -2.24
CA THR A 151 -4.58 -20.95 -1.42
C THR A 151 -4.38 -22.09 -0.42
N GLU A 152 -5.45 -22.77 -0.03
CA GLU A 152 -5.43 -23.90 0.89
C GLU A 152 -5.07 -25.23 0.20
N LEU A 153 -4.86 -25.26 -1.12
CA LEU A 153 -4.48 -26.46 -1.88
C LEU A 153 -2.97 -26.49 -2.16
N ASN A 154 -2.35 -27.67 -2.03
CA ASN A 154 -0.99 -27.89 -2.48
C ASN A 154 -0.98 -28.22 -3.97
N ALA A 155 -0.32 -27.39 -4.78
CA ALA A 155 -0.24 -27.56 -6.23
C ALA A 155 0.41 -28.88 -6.69
N GLU A 156 1.28 -29.49 -5.88
CA GLU A 156 2.00 -30.72 -6.27
C GLU A 156 1.21 -32.01 -6.02
N ASN A 157 0.34 -32.02 -4.99
CA ASN A 157 -0.29 -33.26 -4.52
C ASN A 157 -1.77 -33.10 -4.14
N GLU A 158 -2.36 -31.93 -4.41
CA GLU A 158 -3.76 -31.58 -4.17
C GLU A 158 -4.24 -31.75 -2.72
N LYS A 159 -3.32 -31.97 -1.76
CA LYS A 159 -3.68 -32.06 -0.34
C LYS A 159 -3.96 -30.68 0.21
N ARG A 160 -4.98 -30.61 1.08
CA ARG A 160 -5.31 -29.38 1.82
C ARG A 160 -4.22 -29.05 2.84
N ARG A 161 -3.71 -27.81 2.76
CA ARG A 161 -2.87 -27.17 3.78
C ARG A 161 -3.76 -26.61 4.89
N GLY A 162 -3.17 -26.43 6.08
CA GLY A 162 -3.87 -25.77 7.18
C GLY A 162 -4.15 -24.31 6.87
N THR A 163 -5.33 -23.80 7.22
CA THR A 163 -5.73 -22.40 7.00
C THR A 163 -4.84 -21.35 7.67
N LYS A 164 -3.98 -21.79 8.59
CA LYS A 164 -3.02 -20.98 9.36
C LYS A 164 -1.56 -21.36 9.05
N ASP A 165 -1.32 -22.22 8.06
CA ASP A 165 0.03 -22.49 7.55
C ASP A 165 0.66 -21.18 7.06
N LYS A 166 1.96 -20.98 7.31
CA LYS A 166 2.64 -19.73 6.95
C LYS A 166 2.49 -19.43 5.47
N ILE A 167 2.63 -20.43 4.60
CA ILE A 167 2.48 -20.24 3.15
C ILE A 167 1.06 -19.79 2.81
N VAL A 168 0.04 -20.44 3.38
CA VAL A 168 -1.37 -20.07 3.13
C VAL A 168 -1.64 -18.64 3.59
N VAL A 169 -1.15 -18.26 4.77
CA VAL A 169 -1.33 -16.93 5.36
C VAL A 169 -0.63 -15.85 4.52
N THR A 170 0.65 -16.04 4.19
CA THR A 170 1.42 -15.09 3.40
C THR A 170 0.84 -14.92 2.00
N THR A 171 0.44 -16.03 1.36
CA THR A 171 -0.13 -16.00 0.01
C THR A 171 -1.49 -15.30 0.00
N LYS A 172 -2.38 -15.57 0.97
CA LYS A 172 -3.67 -14.85 1.06
C LYS A 172 -3.49 -13.34 1.20
N ILE A 173 -2.59 -12.91 2.09
CA ILE A 173 -2.30 -11.49 2.29
C ILE A 173 -1.73 -10.88 1.00
N SER A 174 -0.79 -11.57 0.34
CA SER A 174 -0.20 -11.14 -0.93
C SER A 174 -1.26 -10.95 -2.01
N ILE A 175 -2.13 -11.94 -2.22
CA ILE A 175 -3.23 -11.86 -3.19
C ILE A 175 -4.12 -10.66 -2.90
N LEU A 176 -4.58 -10.50 -1.65
CA LEU A 176 -5.46 -9.39 -1.29
C LEU A 176 -4.80 -8.02 -1.49
N LYS A 177 -3.52 -7.88 -1.11
CA LYS A 177 -2.77 -6.62 -1.32
C LYS A 177 -2.58 -6.33 -2.82
N THR A 178 -2.27 -7.33 -3.64
CA THR A 178 -2.15 -7.15 -5.10
C THR A 178 -3.47 -6.75 -5.73
N LEU A 179 -4.57 -7.45 -5.40
CA LEU A 179 -5.90 -7.10 -5.92
C LEU A 179 -6.33 -5.70 -5.49
N MET A 180 -6.07 -5.32 -4.24
CA MET A 180 -6.36 -3.98 -3.72
C MET A 180 -5.53 -2.92 -4.43
N LYS A 181 -4.23 -3.18 -4.59
CA LYS A 181 -3.31 -2.32 -5.31
C LYS A 181 -3.81 -2.07 -6.73
N GLU A 182 -4.11 -3.13 -7.48
CA GLU A 182 -4.67 -3.02 -8.83
C GLU A 182 -6.04 -2.34 -8.88
N PHE A 183 -6.88 -2.54 -7.87
CA PHE A 183 -8.20 -1.90 -7.79
C PHE A 183 -8.08 -0.38 -7.60
N PHE A 184 -7.27 0.09 -6.65
CA PHE A 184 -7.14 1.52 -6.40
C PHE A 184 -6.23 2.23 -7.40
N HIS A 185 -5.22 1.55 -7.97
CA HIS A 185 -4.46 2.13 -9.09
C HIS A 185 -5.29 2.25 -10.38
N LYS A 186 -6.40 1.51 -10.52
CA LYS A 186 -7.35 1.76 -11.62
C LYS A 186 -8.21 3.02 -11.42
N ASP A 187 -8.29 3.54 -10.20
CA ASP A 187 -9.10 4.72 -9.88
C ASP A 187 -8.26 6.00 -9.65
N ASP A 188 -6.96 5.88 -9.38
CA ASP A 188 -6.01 7.00 -9.20
C ASP A 188 -5.08 7.23 -10.42
N GLU A 189 -5.24 6.44 -11.48
CA GLU A 189 -4.66 6.73 -12.78
C GLU A 189 -5.85 6.83 -13.77
N PRO A 190 -6.11 7.98 -14.45
CA PRO A 190 -6.57 7.80 -15.82
C PRO A 190 -5.58 6.82 -16.43
N GLU A 191 -6.04 5.82 -17.19
CA GLU A 191 -5.15 5.08 -18.09
C GLU A 191 -4.22 6.11 -18.71
N GLU A 192 -2.97 6.20 -18.22
CA GLU A 192 -1.91 6.68 -19.07
C GLU A 192 -1.94 5.57 -20.11
N GLU A 193 -2.62 5.84 -21.22
CA GLU A 193 -2.14 5.37 -22.50
C GLU A 193 -0.62 5.41 -22.38
N LEU A 194 0.06 4.33 -22.77
CA LEU A 194 1.52 4.32 -22.83
C LEU A 194 1.93 5.34 -23.90
N ILE A 195 1.76 6.63 -23.61
CA ILE A 195 2.25 7.77 -24.35
C ILE A 195 3.74 7.72 -24.10
N SER A 196 4.49 7.73 -25.20
CA SER A 196 5.94 7.82 -25.12
C SER A 196 6.34 9.06 -24.32
N ASP A 197 7.54 9.09 -23.75
CA ASP A 197 8.07 10.28 -23.09
C ASP A 197 7.97 11.51 -24.01
N TYR A 198 8.11 11.32 -25.33
CA TYR A 198 8.07 12.39 -26.32
C TYR A 198 6.64 12.91 -26.51
N ASP A 199 5.66 12.02 -26.55
CA ASP A 199 4.25 12.41 -26.63
C ASP A 199 3.78 13.09 -25.34
N PHE A 200 4.25 12.61 -24.17
CA PHE A 200 4.02 13.28 -22.89
C PHE A 200 4.57 14.71 -22.90
N VAL A 201 5.81 14.91 -23.37
CA VAL A 201 6.44 16.24 -23.47
C VAL A 201 5.62 17.17 -24.37
N ARG A 202 5.19 16.70 -25.55
CA ARG A 202 4.32 17.48 -26.45
C ARG A 202 3.01 17.84 -25.77
N GLU A 203 2.37 16.88 -25.10
CA GLU A 203 1.09 17.08 -24.43
C GLU A 203 1.18 18.13 -23.31
N VAL A 204 2.18 18.05 -22.43
CA VAL A 204 2.27 18.94 -21.26
C VAL A 204 2.77 20.34 -21.61
N LEU A 205 3.53 20.48 -22.70
CA LEU A 205 4.01 21.77 -23.17
C LEU A 205 3.05 22.44 -24.16
N ASP A 206 2.21 21.66 -24.83
CA ASP A 206 1.37 22.11 -25.96
C ASP A 206 2.22 22.73 -27.10
N TYR A 207 3.37 22.10 -27.37
CA TYR A 207 4.33 22.51 -28.40
C TYR A 207 4.39 21.51 -29.56
N ASP A 208 4.55 22.02 -30.79
CA ASP A 208 4.76 21.21 -31.99
C ASP A 208 6.26 20.83 -32.14
N LEU A 209 6.72 19.92 -31.28
CA LEU A 209 8.12 19.47 -31.22
C LEU A 209 8.36 18.22 -32.05
N ARG A 210 9.42 18.24 -32.86
CA ARG A 210 9.92 17.05 -33.56
C ARG A 210 10.73 16.15 -32.62
N ASP A 211 10.84 14.87 -32.97
CA ASP A 211 11.62 13.89 -32.19
C ASP A 211 13.07 14.34 -31.98
N ASP A 212 13.74 14.92 -32.99
CA ASP A 212 15.12 15.39 -32.89
C ASP A 212 15.32 16.52 -31.87
N GLN A 213 14.28 17.32 -31.62
CA GLN A 213 14.34 18.38 -30.60
C GLN A 213 14.22 17.81 -29.19
N ILE A 214 13.40 16.77 -29.03
CA ILE A 214 13.20 16.12 -27.73
C ILE A 214 14.42 15.24 -27.42
N GLU A 215 14.97 14.53 -28.42
CA GLU A 215 16.21 13.76 -28.31
C GLU A 215 17.39 14.64 -27.86
N PHE A 216 17.53 15.84 -28.43
CA PHE A 216 18.53 16.81 -27.97
C PHE A 216 18.33 17.20 -26.49
N CYS A 217 17.09 17.41 -26.06
CA CYS A 217 16.79 17.70 -24.65
C CYS A 217 17.06 16.50 -23.73
N GLU A 218 16.95 15.28 -24.25
CA GLU A 218 17.26 14.06 -23.52
C GLU A 218 18.77 13.93 -23.25
N GLU A 219 19.60 14.20 -24.27
CA GLU A 219 21.06 14.29 -24.09
C GLU A 219 21.43 15.38 -23.07
N LEU A 220 20.77 16.54 -23.15
CA LEU A 220 20.99 17.64 -22.20
C LEU A 220 20.58 17.27 -20.77
N LEU A 221 19.47 16.53 -20.59
CA LEU A 221 19.05 16.03 -19.28
C LEU A 221 20.09 15.08 -18.69
N ASP A 222 20.63 14.18 -19.51
CA ASP A 222 21.66 13.24 -19.07
C ASP A 222 22.93 14.00 -18.62
N ASP A 223 23.34 15.06 -19.33
CA ASP A 223 24.46 15.93 -18.94
C ASP A 223 24.18 16.72 -17.63
N LEU A 224 22.99 17.31 -17.51
CA LEU A 224 22.56 18.08 -16.33
C LEU A 224 22.54 17.22 -15.05
N THR A 225 22.24 15.93 -15.18
CA THR A 225 22.11 15.00 -14.06
C THR A 225 23.42 14.30 -13.65
N ILE A 226 24.55 14.61 -14.30
CA ILE A 226 25.87 14.08 -13.91
C ILE A 226 26.24 14.45 -12.46
N ASN A 227 25.89 15.67 -12.04
CA ASN A 227 26.33 16.24 -10.75
C ASN A 227 25.26 16.23 -9.64
N VAL A 228 24.16 15.49 -9.84
CA VAL A 228 23.11 15.35 -8.82
C VAL A 228 23.22 14.03 -8.05
N ASP A 229 22.46 13.89 -6.96
CA ASP A 229 22.41 12.63 -6.21
C ASP A 229 21.66 11.56 -7.02
N ASN A 230 22.43 10.66 -7.63
CA ASN A 230 21.91 9.56 -8.44
C ASN A 230 21.17 8.48 -7.63
N ASN A 231 21.18 8.54 -6.28
CA ASN A 231 20.36 7.67 -5.43
C ASN A 231 19.03 8.31 -5.04
N SER A 232 18.75 9.55 -5.47
CA SER A 232 17.49 10.22 -5.23
C SER A 232 16.35 9.52 -5.98
N LYS A 233 15.16 9.47 -5.37
CA LYS A 233 13.95 8.96 -6.07
C LYS A 233 13.58 9.84 -7.27
N LEU A 234 14.09 11.06 -7.35
CA LEU A 234 13.94 11.90 -8.55
C LEU A 234 14.55 11.24 -9.80
N MET A 235 15.49 10.31 -9.65
CA MET A 235 16.08 9.54 -10.77
C MET A 235 15.30 8.27 -11.14
N ASP A 236 14.16 8.00 -10.48
CA ASP A 236 13.31 6.86 -10.84
C ASP A 236 12.84 7.00 -12.30
N GLU A 237 12.82 5.89 -13.04
CA GLU A 237 12.40 5.82 -14.45
C GLU A 237 11.06 6.50 -14.71
N LYS A 238 10.12 6.37 -13.77
CA LYS A 238 8.78 6.99 -13.86
C LYS A 238 8.82 8.53 -13.88
N ASN A 239 9.81 9.14 -13.24
CA ASN A 239 9.97 10.59 -13.16
C ASN A 239 10.67 11.18 -14.40
N ARG A 240 11.31 10.34 -15.23
CA ARG A 240 12.14 10.78 -16.35
C ARG A 240 11.37 11.67 -17.33
N LYS A 241 10.12 11.33 -17.65
CA LYS A 241 9.26 12.13 -18.54
C LYS A 241 9.03 13.56 -18.03
N SER A 242 8.90 13.76 -16.71
CA SER A 242 8.73 15.10 -16.15
C SER A 242 10.03 15.89 -16.12
N LEU A 243 11.16 15.22 -15.90
CA LEU A 243 12.50 15.82 -16.00
C LEU A 243 12.80 16.24 -17.45
N LEU A 244 12.47 15.39 -18.42
CA LEU A 244 12.61 15.71 -19.84
C LEU A 244 11.73 16.90 -20.21
N ALA A 245 10.46 16.90 -19.79
CA ALA A 245 9.55 18.02 -20.05
C ALA A 245 10.03 19.35 -19.47
N ILE A 246 10.64 19.37 -18.28
CA ILE A 246 11.17 20.61 -17.71
C ILE A 246 12.44 21.09 -18.42
N VAL A 247 13.31 20.17 -18.85
CA VAL A 247 14.49 20.50 -19.66
C VAL A 247 14.05 21.07 -21.01
N THR A 248 13.09 20.43 -21.69
CA THR A 248 12.53 20.94 -22.95
C THR A 248 11.85 22.29 -22.77
N TYR A 249 11.06 22.47 -21.71
CA TYR A 249 10.46 23.77 -21.39
C TYR A 249 11.52 24.86 -21.24
N ALA A 250 12.59 24.57 -20.50
CA ALA A 250 13.67 25.52 -20.26
C ALA A 250 14.43 25.87 -21.55
N THR A 251 14.74 24.88 -22.37
CA THR A 251 15.41 25.06 -23.67
C THR A 251 14.60 25.99 -24.58
N GLU A 252 13.28 25.77 -24.71
CA GLU A 252 12.40 26.60 -25.56
C GLU A 252 12.18 28.02 -24.99
N ASN A 253 12.51 28.26 -23.73
CA ASN A 253 12.42 29.57 -23.08
C ASN A 253 13.79 30.19 -22.76
N ASP A 254 14.87 29.65 -23.34
CA ASP A 254 16.26 30.11 -23.13
C ASP A 254 16.66 30.19 -21.64
N MET A 255 16.23 29.21 -20.83
CA MET A 255 16.50 29.14 -19.40
C MET A 255 17.68 28.20 -19.08
N ASP A 256 18.68 28.71 -18.35
CA ASP A 256 19.86 27.94 -17.92
C ASP A 256 19.59 27.12 -16.64
N LEU A 257 19.54 25.79 -16.77
CA LEU A 257 19.19 24.87 -15.68
C LEU A 257 20.36 24.37 -14.83
N ASP A 258 21.61 24.68 -15.17
CA ASP A 258 22.80 24.08 -14.54
C ASP A 258 22.80 24.18 -13.01
N ASP A 259 22.55 25.39 -12.49
CA ASP A 259 22.49 25.63 -11.04
C ASP A 259 21.18 25.13 -10.43
N TRP A 260 20.07 25.27 -11.17
CA TRP A 260 18.73 24.97 -10.68
C TRP A 260 18.57 23.47 -10.40
N ILE A 261 19.01 22.61 -11.30
CA ILE A 261 18.80 21.16 -11.14
C ILE A 261 19.56 20.63 -9.91
N VAL A 262 20.77 21.13 -9.68
CA VAL A 262 21.59 20.76 -8.50
C VAL A 262 20.95 21.27 -7.21
N ASP A 263 20.39 22.48 -7.21
CA ASP A 263 19.64 23.01 -6.07
C ASP A 263 18.32 22.25 -5.82
N TYR A 264 17.59 21.93 -6.89
CA TYR A 264 16.32 21.21 -6.83
C TYR A 264 16.50 19.82 -6.22
N PHE A 265 17.52 19.07 -6.63
CA PHE A 265 17.84 17.74 -6.08
C PHE A 265 18.36 17.80 -4.63
N LYS A 266 18.90 18.93 -4.17
CA LYS A 266 19.28 19.14 -2.76
C LYS A 266 18.07 19.41 -1.88
N ARG A 267 17.06 20.13 -2.40
CA ARG A 267 15.84 20.48 -1.67
C ARG A 267 14.76 19.40 -1.72
N ASN A 268 14.77 18.55 -2.75
CA ASN A 268 13.74 17.56 -3.02
C ASN A 268 14.35 16.17 -3.20
N HIS A 269 13.77 15.17 -2.53
CA HIS A 269 14.24 13.77 -2.58
C HIS A 269 13.18 12.78 -3.10
N ILE A 270 11.98 13.27 -3.39
CA ILE A 270 10.83 12.51 -3.89
C ILE A 270 10.10 13.33 -4.96
N TYR A 271 9.35 12.67 -5.84
CA TYR A 271 8.52 13.29 -6.87
C TYR A 271 7.04 12.94 -6.66
N MET A 272 6.14 13.68 -7.30
CA MET A 272 4.72 13.32 -7.32
C MET A 272 4.46 12.23 -8.35
N ASN A 273 3.62 11.24 -8.00
CA ASN A 273 3.31 10.13 -8.90
C ASN A 273 2.62 10.60 -10.19
N ASP A 274 1.68 11.56 -10.12
CA ASP A 274 1.09 12.23 -11.29
C ASP A 274 2.15 13.10 -11.97
N GLN A 275 2.63 12.66 -13.14
CA GLN A 275 3.69 13.34 -13.87
C GLN A 275 3.27 14.70 -14.43
N ARG A 276 1.99 14.92 -14.76
CA ARG A 276 1.51 16.24 -15.20
C ARG A 276 1.58 17.23 -14.05
N GLN A 277 1.14 16.81 -12.86
CA GLN A 277 1.21 17.64 -11.67
C GLN A 277 2.66 17.86 -11.21
N ASN A 278 3.48 16.82 -11.29
CA ASN A 278 4.91 16.88 -10.98
C ASN A 278 5.65 17.88 -11.88
N PHE A 279 5.43 17.83 -13.20
CA PHE A 279 5.94 18.82 -14.14
C PHE A 279 5.50 20.25 -13.78
N ARG A 280 4.21 20.47 -13.49
CA ARG A 280 3.72 21.82 -13.11
C ARG A 280 4.44 22.39 -11.89
N ILE A 281 4.76 21.55 -10.91
CA ILE A 281 5.51 21.96 -9.71
C ILE A 281 6.95 22.31 -10.06
N MET A 282 7.63 21.46 -10.85
CA MET A 282 9.00 21.74 -11.31
C MET A 282 9.05 23.04 -12.12
N LYS A 283 8.08 23.24 -13.02
CA LYS A 283 7.92 24.47 -13.80
C LYS A 283 7.77 25.70 -12.91
N GLN A 284 6.89 25.64 -11.91
CA GLN A 284 6.70 26.75 -10.98
C GLN A 284 7.96 27.02 -10.15
N ASP A 285 8.68 25.98 -9.71
CA ASP A 285 9.93 26.11 -8.95
C ASP A 285 11.02 26.78 -9.79
N VAL A 286 11.26 26.32 -11.03
CA VAL A 286 12.28 26.90 -11.91
C VAL A 286 11.97 28.35 -12.29
N GLU A 287 10.71 28.69 -12.57
CA GLU A 287 10.30 30.07 -12.86
C GLU A 287 10.49 31.00 -11.66
N ASN A 288 10.27 30.49 -10.45
CA ASN A 288 10.56 31.23 -9.22
C ASN A 288 12.07 31.39 -9.02
N TYR A 289 12.84 30.35 -9.30
CA TYR A 289 14.31 30.35 -9.19
C TYR A 289 14.93 31.38 -10.14
N MET A 290 14.55 31.37 -11.42
CA MET A 290 15.06 32.34 -12.41
C MET A 290 14.72 33.78 -12.05
N ARG A 291 13.47 34.05 -11.62
CA ARG A 291 13.06 35.39 -11.17
C ARG A 291 13.84 35.89 -9.96
N GLN A 292 14.33 34.98 -9.10
CA GLN A 292 15.19 35.36 -7.98
C GLN A 292 16.63 35.61 -8.43
N LYS A 293 17.17 34.77 -9.34
CA LYS A 293 18.51 34.93 -9.93
C LYS A 293 18.64 36.28 -10.66
N GLU A 294 17.63 36.69 -11.42
CA GLU A 294 17.59 37.99 -12.11
C GLU A 294 17.60 39.18 -11.14
N LYS A 295 16.86 39.12 -10.02
CA LYS A 295 16.82 40.19 -9.02
C LYS A 295 18.14 40.40 -8.28
N ILE A 296 18.99 39.37 -8.23
CA ILE A 296 20.31 39.42 -7.60
C ILE A 296 21.37 39.94 -8.59
N ALA A 297 21.11 39.79 -9.90
CA ALA A 297 22.00 40.24 -10.97
C ALA A 297 21.82 41.72 -11.37
N VAL A 298 20.75 42.38 -10.92
CA VAL A 298 20.46 43.82 -11.09
C VAL A 298 20.91 44.60 -9.87
#